data_AF-A0A345E3X1-F1
#
_entry.id   AF-A0A345E3X1-F1
#
_cell.length_a   1.000
_cell.length_b   1.000
_cell.length_c   1.000
_cell.angle_alpha   90.00
_cell.angle_beta   90.00
_cell.angle_gamma   90.00
#
_symmetry.space_group_name_H-M   'P 1'
#
loop_
_entity.id
_entity.type
_entity.pdbx_description
1 polymer ?
#
loop_
_entity_poly.entity_id
_entity_poly.type
_entity_poly.pdbx_seq_one_letter_code
_entity_poly.pdbx_strand_id
1 'polypeptide(L)'
;MTGTGSSTSALVAAAESAGADAIEAFGIVGNETRLAILLALWEAFDPYTEDNAVSFSELRARVDVRDPGQFNYHLRKLTGRFVNKTDRGYELHPAGLHLVQTVIAGTGIKKAVIDPIEIDAPCLRCDAPTAMSYQDGWLYYFCTECDGFVGGRTGQPEGILFSQALPPAALSNRTLEEVFVAGVSRMLQAFVMKMAGICPRCAGVVGSMFEICENHDPPSDGVCPTCRRQYEVAVKWTCSVCKYRGQAPPCVAAIIHPAVCAFYHDHGIDIGYTIDSFERSQQLLSLMGKHEQELVSIHPARVLITICYEGDELRLTFDEAMNVVESST
;
A
#
# COMPACT_ATOMS: atom_id res chain seq x y z
N MET A 1 -11.30 4.58 -54.67
CA MET A 1 -10.33 4.43 -53.58
C MET A 1 -10.52 5.58 -52.62
N THR A 2 -11.31 5.37 -51.58
CA THR A 2 -11.48 6.31 -50.46
C THR A 2 -11.10 5.55 -49.21
N GLY A 3 -10.00 5.99 -48.60
CA GLY A 3 -9.33 5.31 -47.50
C GLY A 3 -10.22 5.22 -46.27
N THR A 4 -10.39 4.00 -45.78
CA THR A 4 -10.87 3.70 -44.44
C THR A 4 -9.81 4.16 -43.44
N GLY A 5 -9.95 5.39 -42.95
CA GLY A 5 -9.24 5.86 -41.76
C GLY A 5 -9.73 5.08 -40.56
N SER A 6 -8.97 4.05 -40.17
CA SER A 6 -9.14 3.35 -38.89
C SER A 6 -8.92 4.37 -37.77
N SER A 7 -10.00 4.85 -37.16
CA SER A 7 -9.90 5.62 -35.92
C SER A 7 -9.42 4.68 -34.82
N THR A 8 -8.12 4.67 -34.60
CA THR A 8 -7.53 4.06 -33.41
C THR A 8 -8.23 4.67 -32.20
N SER A 9 -8.96 3.84 -31.44
CA SER A 9 -9.69 4.30 -30.25
C SER A 9 -8.79 5.14 -29.36
N ALA A 10 -9.32 6.23 -28.78
CA ALA A 10 -8.56 7.05 -27.82
C ALA A 10 -7.96 6.22 -26.67
N LEU A 11 -8.59 5.10 -26.34
CA LEU A 11 -8.10 4.13 -25.36
C LEU A 11 -6.88 3.35 -25.86
N VAL A 12 -6.77 3.08 -27.16
CA VAL A 12 -5.59 2.45 -27.80
C VAL A 12 -4.41 3.42 -27.87
N ALA A 13 -4.68 4.69 -28.16
CA ALA A 13 -3.65 5.73 -28.11
C ALA A 13 -3.15 6.01 -26.68
N ALA A 14 -4.01 5.88 -25.66
CA ALA A 14 -3.64 6.12 -24.27
C ALA A 14 -2.96 4.92 -23.56
N ALA A 15 -3.12 3.70 -24.07
CA ALA A 15 -2.70 2.46 -23.42
C ALA A 15 -1.38 1.87 -23.98
N GLU A 16 -0.46 2.71 -24.45
CA GLU A 16 0.86 2.27 -24.95
C GLU A 16 1.62 1.40 -23.94
N SER A 17 1.44 1.64 -22.64
CA SER A 17 2.07 0.89 -21.55
C SER A 17 1.27 -0.31 -21.02
N ALA A 18 -0.03 -0.39 -21.31
CA ALA A 18 -0.91 -1.45 -20.82
C ALA A 18 -1.16 -2.56 -21.88
N GLY A 19 -0.88 -2.27 -23.16
CA GLY A 19 -1.02 -3.21 -24.27
C GLY A 19 -2.48 -3.45 -24.69
N ALA A 20 -2.66 -4.06 -25.87
CA ALA A 20 -3.99 -4.37 -26.42
C ALA A 20 -4.84 -5.24 -25.47
N ASP A 21 -4.19 -6.11 -24.68
CA ASP A 21 -4.83 -7.02 -23.74
C ASP A 21 -5.51 -6.28 -22.58
N ALA A 22 -4.96 -5.15 -22.12
CA ALA A 22 -5.57 -4.35 -21.05
C ALA A 22 -6.82 -3.61 -21.54
N ILE A 23 -6.78 -3.08 -22.76
CA ILE A 23 -7.91 -2.42 -23.41
C ILE A 23 -9.07 -3.40 -23.56
N GLU A 24 -8.77 -4.61 -24.04
CA GLU A 24 -9.76 -5.66 -24.17
C GLU A 24 -10.36 -6.03 -22.80
N ALA A 25 -9.53 -6.19 -21.76
CA ALA A 25 -10.01 -6.44 -20.41
C ALA A 25 -10.96 -5.34 -19.91
N PHE A 26 -10.57 -4.06 -20.02
CA PHE A 26 -11.41 -2.94 -19.61
C PHE A 26 -12.73 -2.88 -20.39
N GLY A 27 -12.68 -3.12 -21.71
CA GLY A 27 -13.87 -3.20 -22.56
C GLY A 27 -14.81 -4.34 -22.16
N ILE A 28 -14.25 -5.47 -21.72
CA ILE A 28 -15.04 -6.59 -21.18
C ILE A 28 -15.66 -6.18 -19.83
N VAL A 29 -14.89 -5.72 -18.86
CA VAL A 29 -15.44 -5.54 -17.49
C VAL A 29 -16.28 -4.26 -17.32
N GLY A 30 -16.13 -3.27 -18.19
CA GLY A 30 -16.87 -1.99 -18.14
C GLY A 30 -18.36 -2.05 -18.49
N ASN A 31 -18.96 -3.24 -18.59
CA ASN A 31 -20.39 -3.41 -18.85
C ASN A 31 -21.11 -3.91 -17.61
N GLU A 32 -22.20 -3.23 -17.26
CA GLU A 32 -23.02 -3.49 -16.06
C GLU A 32 -23.43 -4.96 -15.92
N THR A 33 -23.98 -5.58 -16.97
CA THR A 33 -24.41 -6.99 -16.93
C THR A 33 -23.23 -7.93 -16.66
N ARG A 34 -22.05 -7.65 -17.24
CA ARG A 34 -20.86 -8.46 -17.01
C ARG A 34 -20.32 -8.30 -15.60
N LEU A 35 -20.35 -7.10 -15.04
CA LEU A 35 -20.00 -6.89 -13.64
C LEU A 35 -21.00 -7.60 -12.70
N ALA A 36 -22.30 -7.52 -12.99
CA ALA A 36 -23.33 -8.22 -12.22
C ALA A 36 -23.15 -9.74 -12.23
N ILE A 37 -22.73 -10.33 -13.37
CA ILE A 37 -22.36 -11.76 -13.45
C ILE A 37 -21.20 -12.08 -12.51
N LEU A 38 -20.12 -11.29 -12.54
CA LEU A 38 -18.95 -11.52 -11.68
C LEU A 38 -19.30 -11.38 -10.19
N LEU A 39 -20.13 -10.39 -9.84
CA LEU A 39 -20.62 -10.20 -8.47
C LEU A 39 -21.55 -11.36 -8.03
N ALA A 40 -22.44 -11.83 -8.90
CA ALA A 40 -23.32 -12.97 -8.58
C ALA A 40 -22.53 -14.27 -8.32
N LEU A 41 -21.45 -14.48 -9.05
CA LEU A 41 -20.52 -15.59 -8.79
C LEU A 41 -19.73 -15.39 -7.49
N TRP A 42 -19.33 -14.16 -7.17
CA TRP A 42 -18.70 -13.83 -5.89
C TRP A 42 -19.61 -14.07 -4.70
N GLU A 43 -20.89 -13.67 -4.77
CA GLU A 43 -21.87 -13.94 -3.71
C GLU A 43 -22.17 -15.44 -3.53
N ALA A 44 -21.90 -16.26 -4.55
CA ALA A 44 -21.99 -17.72 -4.47
C ALA A 44 -20.70 -18.38 -3.96
N PHE A 45 -19.59 -17.64 -3.98
CA PHE A 45 -18.26 -18.19 -3.79
C PHE A 45 -17.99 -18.44 -2.30
N ASP A 46 -17.73 -19.70 -1.98
CA ASP A 46 -17.18 -20.15 -0.70
C ASP A 46 -15.72 -20.55 -0.89
N PRO A 47 -14.75 -19.84 -0.27
CA PRO A 47 -13.33 -20.11 -0.44
C PRO A 47 -12.87 -21.48 0.07
N TYR A 48 -13.68 -22.17 0.89
CA TYR A 48 -13.35 -23.48 1.46
C TYR A 48 -14.11 -24.64 0.82
N THR A 49 -14.94 -24.37 -0.18
CA THR A 49 -15.67 -25.40 -0.93
C THR A 49 -14.92 -25.80 -2.20
N GLU A 50 -14.83 -27.10 -2.46
CA GLU A 50 -14.14 -27.66 -3.64
C GLU A 50 -14.87 -27.36 -4.97
N ASP A 51 -16.16 -27.04 -4.92
CA ASP A 51 -16.98 -26.72 -6.09
C ASP A 51 -17.78 -25.44 -5.89
N ASN A 52 -17.36 -24.39 -6.59
CA ASN A 52 -18.02 -23.09 -6.59
C ASN A 52 -18.84 -22.85 -7.88
N ALA A 53 -19.07 -23.89 -8.67
CA ALA A 53 -19.76 -23.75 -9.94
C ALA A 53 -21.26 -23.46 -9.74
N VAL A 54 -21.72 -22.35 -10.30
CA VAL A 54 -23.12 -21.95 -10.33
C VAL A 54 -23.74 -22.32 -11.67
N SER A 55 -24.87 -23.03 -11.66
CA SER A 55 -25.55 -23.43 -12.89
C SER A 55 -26.00 -22.22 -13.73
N PHE A 56 -26.15 -22.39 -15.05
CA PHE A 56 -26.60 -21.29 -15.93
C PHE A 56 -27.93 -20.67 -15.48
N SER A 57 -28.91 -21.51 -15.14
CA SER A 57 -30.24 -21.08 -14.71
C SER A 57 -30.19 -20.30 -13.41
N GLU A 58 -29.38 -20.76 -12.45
CA GLU A 58 -29.22 -20.08 -11.17
C GLU A 58 -28.47 -18.76 -11.33
N LEU A 59 -27.37 -18.75 -12.07
CA LEU A 59 -26.59 -17.54 -12.29
C LEU A 59 -27.42 -16.48 -13.02
N ARG A 60 -28.23 -16.89 -14.00
CA ARG A 60 -29.15 -15.98 -14.67
C ARG A 60 -30.22 -15.44 -13.72
N ALA A 61 -30.80 -16.30 -12.89
CA ALA A 61 -31.81 -15.89 -11.90
C ALA A 61 -31.24 -14.85 -10.92
N ARG A 62 -29.99 -15.02 -10.48
CA ARG A 62 -29.30 -14.06 -9.60
C ARG A 62 -29.05 -12.69 -10.25
N VAL A 63 -28.82 -12.64 -11.55
CA VAL A 63 -28.50 -11.39 -12.29
C VAL A 63 -29.77 -10.67 -12.80
N ASP A 64 -30.94 -11.31 -12.73
CA ASP A 64 -32.25 -10.77 -13.15
C ASP A 64 -32.30 -10.22 -14.59
N VAL A 65 -31.58 -10.85 -15.53
CA VAL A 65 -31.62 -10.47 -16.95
C VAL A 65 -32.80 -11.16 -17.65
N ARG A 66 -33.73 -10.33 -18.14
CA ARG A 66 -34.98 -10.75 -18.80
C ARG A 66 -34.74 -11.54 -20.08
N ASP A 67 -33.74 -11.21 -20.88
CA ASP A 67 -33.43 -11.89 -22.15
C ASP A 67 -32.34 -12.98 -21.96
N PRO A 68 -32.68 -14.28 -22.15
CA PRO A 68 -31.71 -15.37 -22.11
C PRO A 68 -30.54 -15.20 -23.08
N GLY A 69 -30.81 -14.69 -24.28
CA GLY A 69 -29.82 -14.55 -25.35
C GLY A 69 -28.82 -13.46 -25.01
N GLN A 70 -29.30 -12.33 -24.49
CA GLN A 70 -28.46 -11.24 -24.00
C GLN A 70 -27.57 -11.71 -22.84
N PHE A 71 -28.13 -12.39 -21.84
CA PHE A 71 -27.35 -12.93 -20.71
C PHE A 71 -26.24 -13.87 -21.19
N ASN A 72 -26.57 -14.83 -22.06
CA ASN A 72 -25.60 -15.77 -22.60
C ASN A 72 -24.50 -15.07 -23.40
N TYR A 73 -24.83 -14.01 -24.15
CA TYR A 73 -23.83 -13.19 -24.84
C TYR A 73 -22.83 -12.58 -23.87
N HIS A 74 -23.29 -11.97 -22.77
CA HIS A 74 -22.41 -11.36 -21.76
C HIS A 74 -21.57 -12.41 -21.02
N LEU A 75 -22.16 -13.56 -20.66
CA LEU A 75 -21.44 -14.66 -20.03
C LEU A 75 -20.33 -15.24 -20.91
N ARG A 76 -20.60 -15.43 -22.21
CA ARG A 76 -19.59 -15.90 -23.18
C ARG A 76 -18.43 -14.93 -23.34
N LYS A 77 -18.65 -13.62 -23.18
CA LYS A 77 -17.57 -12.60 -23.22
C LYS A 77 -16.65 -12.64 -21.99
N LEU A 78 -17.14 -13.17 -20.85
CA LEU A 78 -16.35 -13.35 -19.63
C LEU A 78 -15.63 -14.71 -19.58
N THR A 79 -16.23 -15.72 -20.24
CA THR A 79 -15.77 -17.10 -20.19
C THR A 79 -14.38 -17.25 -20.80
N GLY A 80 -13.49 -17.97 -20.12
CA GLY A 80 -12.11 -18.23 -20.52
C GLY A 80 -11.08 -17.22 -19.99
N ARG A 81 -11.53 -16.05 -19.50
CA ARG A 81 -10.63 -15.03 -18.92
C ARG A 81 -10.98 -14.63 -17.49
N PHE A 82 -12.26 -14.38 -17.23
CA PHE A 82 -12.75 -13.97 -15.90
C PHE A 82 -13.69 -15.00 -15.27
N VAL A 83 -14.24 -15.91 -16.08
CA VAL A 83 -15.14 -16.99 -15.66
C VAL A 83 -14.68 -18.30 -16.30
N ASN A 84 -14.66 -19.38 -15.53
CA ASN A 84 -14.50 -20.74 -16.04
C ASN A 84 -15.86 -21.38 -16.27
N LYS A 85 -15.96 -22.19 -17.32
CA LYS A 85 -17.10 -23.08 -17.54
C LYS A 85 -16.68 -24.50 -17.15
N THR A 86 -17.43 -25.12 -16.25
CA THR A 86 -17.23 -26.50 -15.79
C THR A 86 -18.42 -27.36 -16.23
N ASP A 87 -18.36 -28.67 -15.94
CA ASP A 87 -19.49 -29.57 -16.19
C ASP A 87 -20.70 -29.25 -15.29
N ARG A 88 -20.46 -28.59 -14.14
CA ARG A 88 -21.48 -28.24 -13.14
C ARG A 88 -22.03 -26.83 -13.30
N GLY A 89 -21.33 -25.95 -14.00
CA GLY A 89 -21.80 -24.59 -14.24
C GLY A 89 -20.68 -23.61 -14.59
N TYR A 90 -20.71 -22.45 -13.95
CA TYR A 90 -19.77 -21.36 -14.13
C TYR A 90 -19.20 -20.92 -12.79
N GLU A 91 -17.90 -20.67 -12.74
CA GLU A 91 -17.20 -20.22 -11.54
C GLU A 91 -16.22 -19.08 -11.89
N LEU A 92 -15.75 -18.34 -10.89
CA LEU A 92 -14.75 -17.30 -11.12
C LEU A 92 -13.41 -17.92 -11.55
N HIS A 93 -12.86 -17.43 -12.66
CA HIS A 93 -11.45 -17.65 -12.97
C HIS A 93 -10.59 -16.81 -11.99
N PRO A 94 -9.35 -17.21 -11.63
CA PRO A 94 -8.50 -16.44 -10.70
C PRO A 94 -8.37 -14.93 -11.03
N ALA A 95 -8.31 -14.57 -12.31
CA ALA A 95 -8.29 -13.17 -12.74
C ALA A 95 -9.61 -12.44 -12.45
N GLY A 96 -10.76 -13.11 -12.61
CA GLY A 96 -12.08 -12.58 -12.25
C GLY A 96 -12.23 -12.43 -10.74
N LEU A 97 -11.77 -13.43 -9.98
CA LEU A 97 -11.76 -13.38 -8.53
C LEU A 97 -10.93 -12.20 -8.01
N HIS A 98 -9.70 -12.03 -8.51
CA HIS A 98 -8.84 -10.91 -8.10
C HIS A 98 -9.45 -9.53 -8.42
N LEU A 99 -10.09 -9.41 -9.59
CA LEU A 99 -10.80 -8.19 -9.97
C LEU A 99 -11.94 -7.88 -8.99
N VAL A 100 -12.80 -8.85 -8.70
CA VAL A 100 -13.93 -8.65 -7.77
C VAL A 100 -13.42 -8.35 -6.36
N GLN A 101 -12.40 -9.05 -5.87
CA GLN A 101 -11.78 -8.75 -4.57
C GLN A 101 -11.28 -7.30 -4.49
N THR A 102 -10.69 -6.78 -5.56
CA THR A 102 -10.23 -5.38 -5.64
C THR A 102 -11.40 -4.39 -5.56
N VAL A 103 -12.49 -4.69 -6.27
CA VAL A 103 -13.73 -3.91 -6.28
C VAL A 103 -14.39 -3.92 -4.88
N ILE A 104 -14.55 -5.09 -4.29
CA ILE A 104 -15.16 -5.28 -2.95
C ILE A 104 -14.34 -4.63 -1.85
N ALA A 105 -13.00 -4.64 -1.98
CA ALA A 105 -12.11 -3.90 -1.10
C ALA A 105 -12.34 -2.37 -1.12
N GLY A 106 -13.16 -1.88 -2.06
CA GLY A 106 -13.57 -0.49 -2.20
C GLY A 106 -12.53 0.41 -2.86
N THR A 107 -11.40 -0.15 -3.30
CA THR A 107 -10.29 0.62 -3.88
C THR A 107 -10.77 1.34 -5.14
N GLY A 108 -10.77 2.68 -5.13
CA GLY A 108 -11.21 3.51 -6.26
C GLY A 108 -12.73 3.62 -6.46
N ILE A 109 -13.54 3.06 -5.55
CA ILE A 109 -15.01 3.03 -5.67
C ILE A 109 -15.68 3.65 -4.43
N LYS A 110 -15.27 3.22 -3.23
CA LYS A 110 -15.82 3.77 -1.99
C LYS A 110 -15.15 5.09 -1.66
N LYS A 111 -15.94 6.16 -1.59
CA LYS A 111 -15.54 7.45 -1.01
C LYS A 111 -15.61 7.39 0.51
N ALA A 112 -14.71 6.60 1.11
CA ALA A 112 -14.59 6.57 2.56
C ALA A 112 -13.76 7.78 3.02
N VAL A 113 -14.25 8.48 4.05
CA VAL A 113 -13.60 9.64 4.66
C VAL A 113 -13.69 9.49 6.18
N ILE A 114 -12.61 9.80 6.87
CA ILE A 114 -12.59 10.03 8.32
C ILE A 114 -12.06 11.46 8.47
N ASP A 115 -12.92 12.36 8.93
CA ASP A 115 -12.50 13.71 9.32
C ASP A 115 -11.46 13.62 10.45
N PRO A 116 -10.59 14.63 10.62
CA PRO A 116 -9.64 14.68 11.73
C PRO A 116 -10.28 14.35 13.09
N ILE A 117 -9.84 13.26 13.71
CA ILE A 117 -10.27 12.83 15.05
C ILE A 117 -9.02 12.57 15.89
N GLU A 118 -8.96 13.16 17.08
CA GLU A 118 -7.86 12.93 18.03
C GLU A 118 -7.79 11.47 18.48
N ILE A 119 -6.57 10.99 18.72
CA ILE A 119 -6.31 9.66 19.26
C ILE A 119 -5.44 9.75 20.51
N ASP A 120 -5.55 8.76 21.40
CA ASP A 120 -4.79 8.71 22.65
C ASP A 120 -3.33 8.25 22.43
N ALA A 121 -2.61 9.04 21.63
CA ALA A 121 -1.20 8.86 21.35
C ALA A 121 -0.48 10.21 21.43
N PRO A 122 0.57 10.34 22.25
CA PRO A 122 1.40 11.54 22.21
C PRO A 122 2.20 11.60 20.90
N CYS A 123 2.52 12.81 20.46
CA CYS A 123 3.36 13.02 19.30
C CYS A 123 4.76 12.45 19.52
N LEU A 124 5.26 11.69 18.55
CA LEU A 124 6.58 11.05 18.55
C LEU A 124 7.76 12.05 18.51
N ARG A 125 7.48 13.36 18.49
CA ARG A 125 8.47 14.44 18.42
C ARG A 125 8.39 15.41 19.58
N CYS A 126 7.18 15.86 19.93
CA CYS A 126 6.96 16.96 20.87
C CYS A 126 5.94 16.64 21.97
N ASP A 127 5.50 15.38 22.09
CA ASP A 127 4.53 14.89 23.08
C ASP A 127 3.13 15.54 23.06
N ALA A 128 2.89 16.49 22.15
CA ALA A 128 1.59 17.13 21.93
C ALA A 128 0.51 16.13 21.44
N PRO A 129 -0.78 16.50 21.52
CA PRO A 129 -1.87 15.68 21.00
C PRO A 129 -1.71 15.31 19.52
N THR A 130 -2.28 14.16 19.14
CA THR A 130 -2.25 13.67 17.77
C THR A 130 -3.63 13.28 17.29
N ALA A 131 -3.81 13.30 15.98
CA ALA A 131 -5.06 12.96 15.33
C ALA A 131 -4.83 12.04 14.13
N MET A 132 -5.91 11.39 13.73
CA MET A 132 -5.99 10.60 12.51
C MET A 132 -7.03 11.16 11.57
N SER A 133 -6.75 11.03 10.28
CA SER A 133 -7.74 11.26 9.22
C SER A 133 -7.55 10.23 8.11
N TYR A 134 -8.59 10.03 7.33
CA TYR A 134 -8.54 9.15 6.17
C TYR A 134 -9.23 9.81 4.99
N GLN A 135 -8.55 9.89 3.85
CA GLN A 135 -9.12 10.37 2.60
C GLN A 135 -8.35 9.84 1.40
N ASP A 136 -9.05 9.68 0.27
CA ASP A 136 -8.46 9.26 -1.01
C ASP A 136 -7.62 7.96 -0.95
N GLY A 137 -7.97 7.04 -0.06
CA GLY A 137 -7.23 5.78 0.10
C GLY A 137 -5.96 5.89 0.95
N TRP A 138 -5.80 6.98 1.68
CA TRP A 138 -4.67 7.24 2.55
C TRP A 138 -5.13 7.45 3.98
N LEU A 139 -4.51 6.71 4.90
CA LEU A 139 -4.54 7.00 6.32
C LEU A 139 -3.44 8.00 6.65
N TYR A 140 -3.77 9.04 7.40
CA TYR A 140 -2.84 10.01 7.95
C TYR A 140 -2.90 9.96 9.48
N TYR A 141 -1.73 9.95 10.10
CA TYR A 141 -1.52 10.14 11.53
C TYR A 141 -0.59 11.34 11.72
N PHE A 142 -1.04 12.34 12.45
CA PHE A 142 -0.39 13.64 12.49
C PHE A 142 -0.49 14.32 13.85
N CYS A 143 0.48 15.17 14.15
CA CYS A 143 0.48 16.06 15.31
C CYS A 143 -0.37 17.30 15.02
N THR A 144 -1.03 17.83 16.04
CA THR A 144 -1.84 19.05 15.93
C THR A 144 -1.04 20.33 16.18
N GLU A 145 0.21 20.23 16.64
CA GLU A 145 1.01 21.40 17.08
C GLU A 145 2.34 21.60 16.33
N CYS A 146 2.98 20.53 15.82
CA CYS A 146 4.27 20.63 15.11
C CYS A 146 4.17 20.18 13.64
N ASP A 147 5.23 20.42 12.84
CA ASP A 147 5.25 20.06 11.42
C ASP A 147 5.38 18.54 11.13
N GLY A 148 5.56 17.72 12.17
CA GLY A 148 5.70 16.26 12.02
C GLY A 148 7.01 15.86 11.32
N PHE A 149 7.07 14.67 10.73
CA PHE A 149 8.25 14.17 10.04
C PHE A 149 8.31 14.55 8.55
N VAL A 150 7.13 14.81 7.97
CA VAL A 150 6.98 15.18 6.56
C VAL A 150 5.94 16.29 6.48
N GLY A 151 6.30 17.38 5.79
CA GLY A 151 5.39 18.49 5.57
C GLY A 151 4.23 18.09 4.65
N GLY A 152 3.02 18.54 4.97
CA GLY A 152 1.83 18.32 4.17
C GLY A 152 1.96 18.90 2.77
N ARG A 153 1.23 18.31 1.82
CA ARG A 153 0.98 18.88 0.49
C ARG A 153 -0.47 19.29 0.36
N THR A 154 -0.83 19.93 -0.76
CA THR A 154 -2.22 20.29 -1.05
C THR A 154 -3.15 19.09 -0.88
N GLY A 155 -4.12 19.21 0.02
CA GLY A 155 -5.05 18.14 0.35
C GLY A 155 -4.49 17.07 1.29
N GLN A 156 -3.42 17.35 2.03
CA GLN A 156 -2.92 16.51 3.11
C GLN A 156 -2.86 17.33 4.41
N PRO A 157 -3.01 16.72 5.59
CA PRO A 157 -2.79 17.43 6.85
C PRO A 157 -1.32 17.87 6.95
N GLU A 158 -1.08 18.94 7.71
CA GLU A 158 0.26 19.24 8.23
C GLU A 158 0.55 18.32 9.43
N GLY A 159 1.79 18.35 9.94
CA GLY A 159 2.11 17.57 11.13
C GLY A 159 2.27 16.07 10.91
N ILE A 160 2.45 15.60 9.68
CA ILE A 160 2.41 14.16 9.34
C ILE A 160 3.53 13.40 10.06
N LEU A 161 3.14 12.52 10.98
CA LEU A 161 4.02 11.57 11.64
C LEU A 161 4.07 10.26 10.85
N PHE A 162 2.94 9.86 10.29
CA PHE A 162 2.83 8.64 9.53
C PHE A 162 1.72 8.79 8.48
N SER A 163 1.96 8.24 7.29
CA SER A 163 0.91 8.10 6.28
C SER A 163 1.07 6.78 5.55
N GLN A 164 -0.06 6.16 5.24
CA GLN A 164 -0.05 4.87 4.56
C GLN A 164 -1.23 4.69 3.63
N ALA A 165 -0.92 4.19 2.43
CA ALA A 165 -1.94 3.77 1.48
C ALA A 165 -2.68 2.55 2.04
N LEU A 166 -3.97 2.71 2.26
CA LEU A 166 -4.79 1.74 2.96
C LEU A 166 -6.15 1.61 2.23
N PRO A 167 -6.52 0.42 1.73
CA PRO A 167 -7.81 0.24 1.06
C PRO A 167 -8.99 0.53 2.00
N PRO A 168 -10.14 1.03 1.49
CA PRO A 168 -11.32 1.32 2.33
C PRO A 168 -11.84 0.14 3.15
N ALA A 169 -11.64 -1.10 2.67
CA ALA A 169 -11.97 -2.28 3.45
C ALA A 169 -11.25 -2.34 4.81
N ALA A 170 -10.10 -1.68 4.95
CA ALA A 170 -9.40 -1.61 6.21
C ALA A 170 -10.11 -0.76 7.27
N LEU A 171 -11.14 0.00 6.90
CA LEU A 171 -11.97 0.79 7.82
C LEU A 171 -13.25 0.05 8.23
N SER A 172 -13.59 -1.03 7.53
CA SER A 172 -14.85 -1.74 7.74
C SER A 172 -14.76 -2.60 9.00
N ASN A 173 -15.75 -2.47 9.89
CA ASN A 173 -15.82 -3.20 11.16
C ASN A 173 -14.57 -3.01 12.04
N ARG A 174 -14.05 -1.78 12.10
CA ARG A 174 -12.91 -1.42 12.96
C ARG A 174 -13.14 -0.12 13.73
N THR A 175 -12.62 -0.06 14.94
CA THR A 175 -12.42 1.19 15.69
C THR A 175 -11.28 2.00 15.07
N LEU A 176 -11.12 3.26 15.47
CA LEU A 176 -10.03 4.11 14.99
C LEU A 176 -8.65 3.56 15.36
N GLU A 177 -8.51 3.01 16.56
CA GLU A 177 -7.30 2.32 17.03
C GLU A 177 -7.00 1.07 16.20
N GLU A 178 -8.00 0.25 15.87
CA GLU A 178 -7.81 -0.92 15.01
C GLU A 178 -7.42 -0.54 13.57
N VAL A 179 -7.90 0.61 13.09
CA VAL A 179 -7.44 1.19 11.82
C VAL A 179 -5.98 1.62 11.91
N PHE A 180 -5.55 2.22 13.02
CA PHE A 180 -4.15 2.58 13.27
C PHE A 180 -3.25 1.34 13.22
N VAL A 181 -3.61 0.29 13.97
CA VAL A 181 -2.89 -0.99 13.98
C VAL A 181 -2.80 -1.58 12.57
N ALA A 182 -3.90 -1.56 11.81
CA ALA A 182 -3.90 -2.01 10.42
C ALA A 182 -2.98 -1.19 9.51
N GLY A 183 -2.90 0.13 9.74
CA GLY A 183 -1.98 1.03 9.05
C GLY A 183 -0.52 0.68 9.31
N VAL A 184 -0.14 0.57 10.58
CA VAL A 184 1.22 0.21 11.01
C VAL A 184 1.60 -1.18 10.49
N SER A 185 0.73 -2.17 10.64
CA SER A 185 0.93 -3.52 10.10
C SER A 185 1.16 -3.50 8.58
N ARG A 186 0.34 -2.72 7.84
CA ARG A 186 0.48 -2.58 6.39
C ARG A 186 1.81 -1.92 6.01
N MET A 187 2.29 -0.96 6.80
CA MET A 187 3.59 -0.33 6.62
C MET A 187 4.74 -1.32 6.76
N LEU A 188 4.76 -2.11 7.85
CA LEU A 188 5.80 -3.12 8.09
C LEU A 188 5.85 -4.15 6.96
N GLN A 189 4.70 -4.70 6.58
CA GLN A 189 4.58 -5.64 5.46
C GLN A 189 5.08 -5.01 4.14
N ALA A 190 4.80 -3.74 3.91
CA ALA A 190 5.31 -3.04 2.74
C ALA A 190 6.84 -2.86 2.81
N PHE A 191 7.42 -2.59 3.98
CA PHE A 191 8.88 -2.52 4.12
C PHE A 191 9.55 -3.86 3.82
N VAL A 192 9.07 -4.96 4.40
CA VAL A 192 9.60 -6.32 4.12
C VAL A 192 9.66 -6.58 2.62
N MET A 193 8.55 -6.36 1.91
CA MET A 193 8.47 -6.58 0.46
C MET A 193 9.42 -5.64 -0.32
N LYS A 194 9.46 -4.35 0.03
CA LYS A 194 10.31 -3.36 -0.63
C LYS A 194 11.80 -3.64 -0.44
N MET A 195 12.22 -4.07 0.75
CA MET A 195 13.61 -4.46 1.02
C MET A 195 14.00 -5.73 0.28
N ALA A 196 13.06 -6.64 0.05
CA ALA A 196 13.27 -7.80 -0.81
C ALA A 196 13.28 -7.47 -2.32
N GLY A 197 13.11 -6.20 -2.72
CA GLY A 197 13.00 -5.80 -4.12
C GLY A 197 11.68 -6.21 -4.79
N ILE A 198 10.63 -6.48 -4.00
CA ILE A 198 9.33 -6.97 -4.47
C ILE A 198 8.24 -5.94 -4.23
N CYS A 199 7.43 -5.66 -5.25
CA CYS A 199 6.35 -4.68 -5.14
C CYS A 199 5.19 -5.20 -4.26
N PRO A 200 4.78 -4.49 -3.19
CA PRO A 200 3.65 -4.89 -2.33
C PRO A 200 2.27 -4.74 -2.99
N ARG A 201 2.22 -4.37 -4.28
CA ARG A 201 0.98 -4.24 -5.07
C ARG A 201 0.84 -5.27 -6.17
N CYS A 202 1.92 -5.54 -6.91
CA CYS A 202 1.88 -6.43 -8.09
C CYS A 202 2.96 -7.52 -8.08
N ALA A 203 3.76 -7.62 -7.01
CA ALA A 203 4.92 -8.51 -6.90
C ALA A 203 6.02 -8.32 -7.97
N GLY A 204 5.94 -7.28 -8.81
CA GLY A 204 6.99 -6.93 -9.77
C GLY A 204 8.24 -6.35 -9.11
N VAL A 205 9.32 -6.24 -9.89
CA VAL A 205 10.63 -5.77 -9.41
C VAL A 205 10.59 -4.32 -8.97
N VAL A 206 11.11 -4.06 -7.78
CA VAL A 206 11.29 -2.74 -7.17
C VAL A 206 12.77 -2.38 -7.17
N GLY A 207 13.10 -1.23 -7.74
CA GLY A 207 14.40 -0.59 -7.53
C GLY A 207 14.32 0.40 -6.37
N SER A 208 15.44 0.59 -5.67
CA SER A 208 15.60 1.63 -4.67
C SER A 208 16.77 2.56 -4.97
N MET A 209 16.71 3.76 -4.40
CA MET A 209 17.79 4.76 -4.45
C MET A 209 17.69 5.65 -3.21
N PHE A 210 18.79 6.30 -2.85
CA PHE A 210 18.74 7.41 -1.90
C PHE A 210 18.45 8.73 -2.63
N GLU A 211 17.43 9.45 -2.15
CA GLU A 211 17.25 10.86 -2.49
C GLU A 211 17.86 11.71 -1.38
N ILE A 212 18.91 12.44 -1.72
CA ILE A 212 19.65 13.32 -0.83
C ILE A 212 19.23 14.77 -1.11
N CYS A 213 18.88 15.52 -0.05
CA CYS A 213 18.62 16.95 -0.15
C CYS A 213 19.93 17.73 0.05
N GLU A 214 20.48 18.32 -1.02
CA GLU A 214 21.76 19.05 -0.95
C GLU A 214 21.71 20.32 -0.07
N ASN A 215 20.54 20.96 0.04
CA ASN A 215 20.33 22.17 0.84
C ASN A 215 19.41 21.87 2.03
N HIS A 216 19.72 20.82 2.78
CA HIS A 216 18.89 20.39 3.91
C HIS A 216 19.13 21.26 5.15
N ASP A 217 18.16 22.13 5.46
CA ASP A 217 18.20 23.04 6.61
C ASP A 217 16.83 23.09 7.32
N PRO A 218 16.46 22.06 8.10
CA PRO A 218 15.23 22.05 8.89
C PRO A 218 15.39 22.93 10.15
N PRO A 219 14.34 23.67 10.56
CA PRO A 219 14.32 24.27 11.89
C PRO A 219 14.28 23.18 12.97
N SER A 220 14.63 23.51 14.21
CA SER A 220 14.77 22.55 15.33
C SER A 220 13.56 21.65 15.56
N ASP A 221 12.35 22.14 15.29
CA ASP A 221 11.08 21.47 15.51
C ASP A 221 10.28 21.23 14.22
N GLY A 222 10.86 21.51 13.05
CA GLY A 222 10.13 21.44 11.78
C GLY A 222 10.75 20.51 10.74
N VAL A 223 10.29 20.69 9.51
CA VAL A 223 10.80 19.99 8.32
C VAL A 223 11.57 20.95 7.43
N CYS A 224 12.52 20.45 6.65
CA CYS A 224 13.30 21.26 5.73
C CYS A 224 12.38 22.00 4.73
N PRO A 225 12.51 23.33 4.54
CA PRO A 225 11.71 24.08 3.57
C PRO A 225 11.86 23.59 2.13
N THR A 226 13.02 23.03 1.78
CA THR A 226 13.33 22.55 0.42
C THR A 226 12.73 21.18 0.13
N CYS A 227 12.99 20.18 0.97
CA CYS A 227 12.55 18.80 0.72
C CYS A 227 11.29 18.39 1.50
N ARG A 228 10.84 19.22 2.46
CA ARG A 228 9.69 18.99 3.35
C ARG A 228 9.83 17.72 4.19
N ARG A 229 11.06 17.32 4.54
CA ARG A 229 11.37 16.17 5.40
C ARG A 229 12.16 16.61 6.62
N GLN A 230 12.07 15.83 7.69
CA GLN A 230 12.96 15.98 8.84
C GLN A 230 14.42 15.65 8.48
N TYR A 231 14.64 14.58 7.70
CA TYR A 231 15.98 14.10 7.35
C TYR A 231 16.38 14.42 5.90
N GLU A 232 17.67 14.66 5.70
CA GLU A 232 18.26 14.98 4.39
C GLU A 232 18.10 13.81 3.39
N VAL A 233 18.31 12.59 3.87
CA VAL A 233 18.23 11.37 3.07
C VAL A 233 16.88 10.67 3.26
N ALA A 234 16.25 10.34 2.14
CA ALA A 234 15.14 9.39 2.09
C ALA A 234 15.47 8.24 1.14
N VAL A 235 15.14 7.00 1.51
CA VAL A 235 15.11 5.89 0.57
C VAL A 235 13.83 5.97 -0.26
N LYS A 236 13.97 5.89 -1.59
CA LYS A 236 12.86 5.83 -2.54
C LYS A 236 12.77 4.46 -3.16
N TRP A 237 11.55 3.96 -3.31
CA TRP A 237 11.26 2.71 -4.03
C TRP A 237 10.35 2.99 -5.22
N THR A 238 10.66 2.38 -6.37
CA THR A 238 9.83 2.45 -7.58
C THR A 238 9.68 1.08 -8.22
N CYS A 239 8.43 0.66 -8.45
CA CYS A 239 8.14 -0.56 -9.20
C CYS A 239 8.27 -0.31 -10.72
N SER A 240 9.01 -1.18 -11.40
CA SER A 240 9.18 -1.13 -12.86
C SER A 240 7.88 -1.37 -13.64
N VAL A 241 6.98 -2.18 -13.06
CA VAL A 241 5.72 -2.64 -13.66
C VAL A 241 4.57 -1.66 -13.41
N CYS A 242 4.05 -1.58 -12.18
CA CYS A 242 2.83 -0.82 -11.89
C CYS A 242 3.09 0.63 -11.45
N LYS A 243 4.36 1.07 -11.48
CA LYS A 243 4.80 2.42 -11.04
C LYS A 243 4.40 2.77 -9.60
N TYR A 244 4.07 1.76 -8.78
CA TYR A 244 3.97 1.93 -7.34
C TYR A 244 5.25 2.57 -6.81
N ARG A 245 5.08 3.61 -6.00
CA ARG A 245 6.18 4.36 -5.40
C ARG A 245 6.00 4.44 -3.89
N GLY A 246 7.10 4.51 -3.18
CA GLY A 246 7.13 4.78 -1.74
C GLY A 246 8.42 5.50 -1.36
N GLN A 247 8.41 6.12 -0.19
CA GLN A 247 9.59 6.73 0.40
C GLN A 247 9.53 6.59 1.92
N ALA A 248 10.69 6.56 2.57
CA ALA A 248 10.82 6.64 4.02
C ALA A 248 12.22 7.14 4.39
N PRO A 249 12.42 7.69 5.60
CA PRO A 249 13.75 7.79 6.17
C PRO A 249 14.40 6.40 6.26
N PRO A 250 15.68 6.22 5.88
CA PRO A 250 16.42 4.98 6.11
C PRO A 250 16.30 4.45 7.54
N CYS A 251 16.40 5.30 8.57
CA CYS A 251 16.28 4.92 9.97
C CYS A 251 14.93 4.25 10.33
N VAL A 252 13.83 4.75 9.77
CA VAL A 252 12.49 4.17 9.92
C VAL A 252 12.38 2.85 9.16
N ALA A 253 12.94 2.77 7.96
CA ALA A 253 12.84 1.61 7.10
C ALA A 253 13.68 0.41 7.60
N ALA A 254 14.76 0.68 8.35
CA ALA A 254 15.64 -0.32 8.93
C ALA A 254 15.02 -1.11 10.08
N ILE A 255 13.86 -0.70 10.62
CA ILE A 255 13.21 -1.37 11.76
C ILE A 255 12.92 -2.85 11.53
N ILE A 256 12.71 -3.27 10.28
CA ILE A 256 12.46 -4.68 9.91
C ILE A 256 13.74 -5.44 9.51
N HIS A 257 14.91 -4.82 9.61
CA HIS A 257 16.18 -5.48 9.30
C HIS A 257 16.50 -6.54 10.38
N PRO A 258 16.95 -7.75 10.01
CA PRO A 258 17.16 -8.83 10.97
C PRO A 258 18.06 -8.47 12.17
N ALA A 259 19.12 -7.69 11.96
CA ALA A 259 19.98 -7.24 13.04
C ALA A 259 19.28 -6.26 14.01
N VAL A 260 18.37 -5.42 13.50
CA VAL A 260 17.58 -4.50 14.32
C VAL A 260 16.51 -5.27 15.10
N CYS A 261 15.83 -6.21 14.43
CA CYS A 261 14.89 -7.12 15.09
C CYS A 261 15.57 -7.94 16.19
N ALA A 262 16.78 -8.47 15.95
CA ALA A 262 17.56 -9.21 16.94
C ALA A 262 17.97 -8.34 18.13
N PHE A 263 18.46 -7.12 17.87
CA PHE A 263 18.80 -6.16 18.91
C PHE A 263 17.61 -5.87 19.83
N TYR A 264 16.44 -5.59 19.27
CA TYR A 264 15.24 -5.35 20.08
C TYR A 264 14.72 -6.61 20.77
N HIS A 265 14.84 -7.78 20.13
CA HIS A 265 14.48 -9.05 20.72
C HIS A 265 15.32 -9.37 21.97
N ASP A 266 16.62 -9.08 21.93
CA ASP A 266 17.52 -9.25 23.09
C ASP A 266 17.14 -8.34 24.27
N HIS A 267 16.42 -7.25 23.99
CA HIS A 267 15.84 -6.34 24.98
C HIS A 267 14.35 -6.63 25.27
N GLY A 268 13.84 -7.81 24.88
CA GLY A 268 12.47 -8.24 25.17
C GLY A 268 11.38 -7.59 24.30
N ILE A 269 11.74 -6.91 23.22
CA ILE A 269 10.81 -6.31 22.25
C ILE A 269 10.80 -7.16 20.96
N ASP A 270 9.67 -7.80 20.68
CA ASP A 270 9.48 -8.51 19.42
C ASP A 270 8.95 -7.56 18.34
N ILE A 271 9.77 -7.31 17.31
CA ILE A 271 9.39 -6.56 16.11
C ILE A 271 8.96 -7.57 15.05
N GLY A 272 7.71 -8.02 15.16
CA GLY A 272 7.19 -9.11 14.33
C GLY A 272 5.67 -9.22 14.35
N TYR A 273 5.18 -10.45 14.52
CA TYR A 273 3.75 -10.77 14.51
C TYR A 273 2.98 -10.24 15.73
N THR A 274 3.70 -9.75 16.74
CA THR A 274 3.18 -9.21 18.00
C THR A 274 2.64 -7.79 17.88
N ILE A 275 2.78 -7.13 16.73
CA ILE A 275 2.21 -5.78 16.50
C ILE A 275 0.71 -5.91 16.20
N ASP A 276 -0.07 -6.26 17.22
CA ASP A 276 -1.49 -6.59 17.16
C ASP A 276 -2.39 -5.67 18.02
N SER A 277 -1.79 -4.77 18.80
CA SER A 277 -2.50 -3.79 19.63
C SER A 277 -2.08 -2.35 19.32
N PHE A 278 -2.94 -1.41 19.74
CA PHE A 278 -2.68 0.03 19.61
C PHE A 278 -1.40 0.42 20.36
N GLU A 279 -1.27 -0.01 21.62
CA GLU A 279 -0.11 0.25 22.49
C GLU A 279 1.20 -0.25 21.88
N ARG A 280 1.22 -1.47 21.34
CA ARG A 280 2.42 -2.03 20.69
C ARG A 280 2.74 -1.32 19.38
N SER A 281 1.71 -0.90 18.63
CA SER A 281 1.90 -0.10 17.42
C SER A 281 2.49 1.28 17.75
N GLN A 282 2.05 1.92 18.84
CA GLN A 282 2.63 3.17 19.33
C GLN A 282 4.07 2.98 19.81
N GLN A 283 4.33 1.93 20.60
CA GLN A 283 5.68 1.59 21.06
C GLN A 283 6.62 1.43 19.88
N LEU A 284 6.23 0.68 18.84
CA LEU A 284 7.04 0.49 17.65
C LEU A 284 7.35 1.79 16.92
N LEU A 285 6.35 2.65 16.71
CA LEU A 285 6.58 3.95 16.08
C LEU A 285 7.47 4.87 16.93
N SER A 286 7.38 4.77 18.26
CA SER A 286 8.29 5.46 19.18
C SER A 286 9.74 4.98 19.03
N LEU A 287 9.97 3.68 18.87
CA LEU A 287 11.31 3.14 18.59
C LEU A 287 11.86 3.69 17.27
N MET A 288 11.07 3.64 16.19
CA MET A 288 11.47 4.20 14.89
C MET A 288 11.83 5.68 14.99
N GLY A 289 11.11 6.46 15.80
CA GLY A 289 11.37 7.89 16.01
C GLY A 289 12.66 8.20 16.77
N LYS A 290 13.22 7.23 17.51
CA LYS A 290 14.48 7.35 18.25
C LYS A 290 15.71 6.94 17.46
N HIS A 291 15.53 6.35 16.28
CA HIS A 291 16.66 5.96 15.44
C HIS A 291 17.27 7.20 14.78
N GLU A 292 18.58 7.35 14.92
CA GLU A 292 19.32 8.42 14.28
C GLU A 292 19.85 7.96 12.92
N GLN A 293 20.01 8.89 11.98
CA GLN A 293 20.69 8.62 10.71
C GLN A 293 21.64 9.75 10.32
N GLU A 294 22.75 9.35 9.70
CA GLU A 294 23.81 10.23 9.22
C GLU A 294 24.27 9.80 7.82
N LEU A 295 24.36 10.73 6.86
CA LEU A 295 24.95 10.49 5.55
C LEU A 295 26.48 10.48 5.66
N VAL A 296 27.09 9.30 5.60
CA VAL A 296 28.55 9.14 5.78
C VAL A 296 29.34 9.12 4.47
N SER A 297 28.66 8.92 3.33
CA SER A 297 29.25 9.04 2.00
C SER A 297 28.17 9.31 0.94
N ILE A 298 28.52 10.01 -0.15
CA ILE A 298 27.63 10.28 -1.29
C ILE A 298 27.95 9.38 -2.50
N HIS A 299 29.22 9.00 -2.68
CA HIS A 299 29.67 8.21 -3.82
C HIS A 299 30.66 7.11 -3.40
N PRO A 300 30.18 5.87 -3.18
CA PRO A 300 28.77 5.46 -3.20
C PRO A 300 27.99 6.02 -2.00
N ALA A 301 26.68 6.22 -2.15
CA ALA A 301 25.86 6.76 -1.07
C ALA A 301 25.75 5.74 0.09
N ARG A 302 25.96 6.22 1.32
CA ARG A 302 25.98 5.41 2.54
C ARG A 302 25.35 6.17 3.69
N VAL A 303 24.43 5.53 4.39
CA VAL A 303 23.77 6.09 5.57
C VAL A 303 24.08 5.22 6.78
N LEU A 304 24.71 5.80 7.79
CA LEU A 304 24.85 5.19 9.10
C LEU A 304 23.53 5.37 9.85
N ILE A 305 23.03 4.29 10.43
CA ILE A 305 21.88 4.30 11.33
C ILE A 305 22.39 3.87 12.71
N THR A 306 22.09 4.69 13.71
CA THR A 306 22.44 4.43 15.12
C THR A 306 21.16 4.21 15.91
N ILE A 307 21.12 3.10 16.64
CA ILE A 307 19.98 2.68 17.44
C ILE A 307 20.46 2.52 18.88
N CYS A 308 19.94 3.34 19.79
CA CYS A 308 20.27 3.28 21.21
C CYS A 308 19.05 2.81 22.01
N TYR A 309 19.22 1.78 22.84
CA TYR A 309 18.16 1.29 23.71
C TYR A 309 18.76 0.73 25.00
N GLU A 310 18.23 1.15 26.15
CA GLU A 310 18.66 0.70 27.49
C GLU A 310 20.18 0.77 27.79
N GLY A 311 20.91 1.64 27.07
CA GLY A 311 22.36 1.83 27.25
C GLY A 311 23.22 1.05 26.25
N ASP A 312 22.61 0.13 25.49
CA ASP A 312 23.25 -0.56 24.38
C ASP A 312 23.06 0.22 23.07
N GLU A 313 24.00 0.02 22.15
CA GLU A 313 24.06 0.72 20.86
C GLU A 313 24.25 -0.28 19.72
N LEU A 314 23.48 -0.11 18.64
CA LEU A 314 23.66 -0.81 17.39
C LEU A 314 23.90 0.19 16.26
N ARG A 315 24.99 0.01 15.52
CA ARG A 315 25.37 0.84 14.37
C ARG A 315 25.42 0.02 13.09
N LEU A 316 24.65 0.45 12.10
CA LEU A 316 24.57 -0.23 10.81
C LEU A 316 24.70 0.79 9.68
N THR A 317 25.64 0.57 8.77
CA THR A 317 25.78 1.38 7.55
C THR A 317 25.05 0.71 6.41
N PHE A 318 24.12 1.43 5.78
CA PHE A 318 23.29 0.95 4.68
C PHE A 318 23.71 1.56 3.34
N ASP A 319 23.59 0.77 2.27
CA ASP A 319 23.64 1.24 0.89
C ASP A 319 22.26 1.67 0.35
N GLU A 320 22.21 2.19 -0.88
CA GLU A 320 20.98 2.63 -1.55
C GLU A 320 19.95 1.51 -1.78
N ALA A 321 20.39 0.26 -1.72
CA ALA A 321 19.57 -0.94 -1.78
C ALA A 321 19.04 -1.36 -0.40
N MET A 322 19.35 -0.60 0.65
CA MET A 322 19.07 -0.91 2.06
C MET A 322 19.71 -2.25 2.51
N ASN A 323 20.85 -2.62 1.92
CA ASN A 323 21.70 -3.67 2.46
C ASN A 323 22.68 -3.09 3.47
N VAL A 324 22.92 -3.81 4.57
CA VAL A 324 24.00 -3.49 5.50
C VAL A 324 25.35 -3.81 4.84
N VAL A 325 26.23 -2.81 4.78
CA VAL A 325 27.59 -2.94 4.26
C VAL A 325 28.64 -2.95 5.37
N GLU A 326 28.33 -2.37 6.53
CA GLU A 326 29.17 -2.36 7.73
C GLU A 326 28.29 -2.42 8.98
N SER A 327 28.78 -3.08 10.02
CA SER A 327 28.08 -3.22 11.30
C SER A 327 29.05 -3.15 12.47
N SER A 328 28.69 -2.43 13.52
CA SER A 328 29.35 -2.48 14.82
C SER A 328 28.33 -2.45 15.95
N THR A 329 28.66 -3.14 17.03
CA THR A 329 27.92 -3.23 18.30
C THR A 329 28.85 -2.77 19.42
#